data_AF-A0A7W1EMB4-F1
#
_entry.id   AF-A0A7W1EMB4-F1
#
_cell.length_a   1.000
_cell.length_b   1.000
_cell.length_c   1.000
_cell.angle_alpha   90.00
_cell.angle_beta   90.00
_cell.angle_gamma   90.00
#
_symmetry.space_group_name_H-M   'P 1'
#
loop_
_entity.id
_entity.type
_entity.pdbx_description
1 polymer ?
#
loop_
_entity_poly.entity_id
_entity_poly.type
_entity_poly.pdbx_seq_one_letter_code
_entity_poly.pdbx_strand_id
1 'polypeptide(L)'
;MTILHTRLVAIVLALAAMSAANAAAQRPTTFANPLDIDYRFMPEPPSWRQAADPMIVLRGDDYFLFASKSGGYWHSRDMRAWTHVVPTGYPLEDYAPAVVTIAGRLFYTAHKSRGIYTTDDPKTGRWRKVADIDAYADPAFFLDDDGRLYLYHGSG
;
A
#
# COMPACT_ATOMS: atom_id res chain seq x y z
N MET A 1 -15.95 59.07 -10.58
CA MET A 1 -14.82 58.41 -9.87
C MET A 1 -15.25 57.27 -8.94
N THR A 2 -16.43 57.28 -8.33
CA THR A 2 -16.91 56.26 -7.37
C THR A 2 -17.12 54.85 -7.96
N ILE A 3 -17.71 54.73 -9.16
CA ILE A 3 -18.02 53.42 -9.80
C ILE A 3 -16.74 52.61 -10.10
N LEU A 4 -15.65 53.29 -10.45
CA LEU A 4 -14.36 52.63 -10.74
C LEU A 4 -13.74 52.04 -9.47
N HIS A 5 -13.83 52.76 -8.34
CA HIS A 5 -13.34 52.30 -7.04
C HIS A 5 -14.14 51.09 -6.53
N THR A 6 -15.47 51.10 -6.70
CA THR A 6 -16.32 49.97 -6.29
C THR A 6 -16.02 48.71 -7.11
N ARG A 7 -15.77 48.85 -8.42
CA ARG A 7 -15.37 47.73 -9.29
C ARG A 7 -13.97 47.19 -8.94
N LEU A 8 -13.03 48.08 -8.63
CA LEU A 8 -11.68 47.68 -8.24
C LEU A 8 -11.68 46.89 -6.92
N VAL A 9 -12.46 47.34 -5.93
CA VAL A 9 -12.63 46.64 -4.64
C VAL A 9 -13.29 45.26 -4.84
N ALA A 10 -14.32 45.16 -5.68
CA ALA A 10 -14.97 43.88 -5.97
C ALA A 10 -14.01 42.87 -6.63
N ILE A 11 -13.14 43.33 -7.54
CA ILE A 11 -12.12 42.48 -8.19
C ILE A 11 -11.09 42.00 -7.18
N VAL A 12 -10.60 42.89 -6.30
CA VAL A 12 -9.63 42.52 -5.25
C VAL A 12 -10.22 41.49 -4.29
N LEU A 13 -11.49 41.66 -3.88
CA LEU A 13 -12.18 40.71 -3.01
C LEU A 13 -12.39 39.34 -3.69
N ALA A 14 -12.73 39.33 -4.98
CA ALA A 14 -12.87 38.09 -5.75
C ALA A 14 -11.54 37.33 -5.88
N LEU A 15 -10.44 38.06 -6.16
CA LEU A 15 -9.10 37.47 -6.24
C LEU A 15 -8.61 36.93 -4.88
N ALA A 16 -8.91 37.64 -3.79
CA ALA A 16 -8.60 37.18 -2.44
C ALA A 16 -9.39 35.91 -2.07
N ALA A 17 -10.68 35.86 -2.43
CA ALA A 17 -11.52 34.68 -2.21
C ALA A 17 -11.03 33.45 -3.00
N MET A 18 -10.63 33.64 -4.27
CA MET A 18 -10.05 32.57 -5.09
C MET A 18 -8.73 32.05 -4.52
N SER A 19 -7.88 32.96 -4.01
CA SER A 19 -6.59 32.60 -3.40
C SER A 19 -6.78 31.80 -2.10
N ALA A 20 -7.72 32.22 -1.26
CA ALA A 20 -8.07 31.51 -0.02
C ALA A 20 -8.66 30.11 -0.30
N ALA A 21 -9.48 29.97 -1.34
CA ALA A 21 -10.02 28.68 -1.76
C ALA A 21 -8.91 27.72 -2.25
N ASN A 22 -7.92 28.22 -3.00
CA ASN A 22 -6.78 27.42 -3.44
C ASN A 22 -5.88 26.96 -2.27
N ALA A 23 -5.67 27.82 -1.27
CA ALA A 23 -4.92 27.47 -0.07
C ALA A 23 -5.64 26.40 0.76
N ALA A 24 -6.97 26.51 0.91
CA ALA A 24 -7.78 25.50 1.58
C ALA A 24 -7.85 24.17 0.81
N ALA A 25 -7.70 24.20 -0.52
CA ALA A 25 -7.66 23.00 -1.36
C ALA A 25 -6.30 22.29 -1.38
N GLN A 26 -5.23 22.91 -0.88
CA GLN A 26 -3.92 22.26 -0.80
C GLN A 26 -3.92 21.18 0.29
N ARG A 27 -4.21 19.95 -0.12
CA ARG A 27 -4.11 18.78 0.76
C ARG A 27 -2.65 18.57 1.17
N PRO A 28 -2.34 18.37 2.46
CA PRO A 28 -0.97 18.16 2.95
C PRO A 28 -0.24 17.08 2.15
N THR A 29 0.97 17.36 1.66
CA THR A 29 1.81 16.40 0.93
C THR A 29 2.43 15.33 1.84
N THR A 30 2.34 15.53 3.15
CA THR A 30 2.80 14.63 4.19
C THR A 30 1.60 14.15 5.03
N PHE A 31 1.69 12.96 5.60
CA PHE A 31 0.74 12.46 6.58
C PHE A 31 1.45 12.16 7.91
N ALA A 32 0.69 12.14 9.00
CA ALA A 32 1.14 11.62 10.29
C ALA A 32 0.49 10.26 10.52
N ASN A 33 1.21 9.33 11.15
CA ASN A 33 0.68 8.02 11.51
C ASN A 33 -0.49 8.13 12.52
N PRO A 34 -1.43 7.18 12.51
CA PRO A 34 -1.50 6.01 11.62
C PRO A 34 -1.94 6.36 10.20
N LEU A 35 -1.56 5.51 9.24
CA LEU A 35 -1.98 5.65 7.84
C LEU A 35 -3.51 5.53 7.73
N ASP A 36 -4.12 6.40 6.93
CA ASP A 36 -5.58 6.38 6.66
C ASP A 36 -5.91 5.32 5.58
N ILE A 37 -6.05 4.08 6.01
CA ILE A 37 -6.43 2.92 5.17
C ILE A 37 -7.60 2.14 5.81
N ASP A 38 -8.39 1.50 4.96
CA ASP A 38 -9.63 0.79 5.32
C ASP A 38 -9.39 -0.65 5.79
N TYR A 39 -8.45 -0.86 6.72
CA TYR A 39 -8.23 -2.17 7.33
C TYR A 39 -9.40 -2.60 8.22
N ARG A 40 -9.63 -3.92 8.27
CA ARG A 40 -10.80 -4.55 8.88
C ARG A 40 -10.46 -5.29 10.19
N PHE A 41 -11.51 -5.83 10.82
CA PHE A 41 -11.38 -6.85 11.86
C PHE A 41 -10.98 -8.18 11.23
N MET A 42 -10.05 -8.91 11.85
CA MET A 42 -9.67 -10.25 11.39
C MET A 42 -10.89 -11.20 11.41
N PRO A 43 -10.99 -12.15 10.47
CA PRO A 43 -12.20 -12.95 10.31
C PRO A 43 -12.36 -14.01 11.41
N GLU A 44 -11.26 -14.44 12.05
CA GLU A 44 -11.28 -15.43 13.12
C GLU A 44 -11.40 -14.80 14.53
N PRO A 45 -12.11 -15.43 15.49
CA PRO A 45 -12.13 -15.02 16.89
C PRO A 45 -10.92 -15.59 17.70
N PRO A 46 -10.44 -14.91 18.75
CA PRO A 46 -10.78 -13.53 19.13
C PRO A 46 -10.35 -12.54 18.05
N SER A 47 -11.20 -11.55 17.76
CA SER A 47 -11.03 -10.66 16.62
C SER A 47 -10.66 -9.25 17.06
N TRP A 48 -9.67 -8.67 16.38
CA TRP A 48 -9.22 -7.30 16.56
C TRP A 48 -9.14 -6.61 15.20
N ARG A 49 -9.25 -5.28 15.19
CA ARG A 49 -8.99 -4.49 13.99
C ARG A 49 -7.49 -4.39 13.79
N GLN A 50 -6.94 -5.06 12.77
CA GLN A 50 -5.48 -5.09 12.57
C GLN A 50 -5.06 -4.98 11.10
N ALA A 51 -3.85 -4.46 10.93
CA ALA A 51 -3.02 -4.55 9.74
C ALA A 51 -1.57 -4.60 10.23
N ALA A 52 -1.17 -5.77 10.76
CA ALA A 52 0.16 -5.95 11.36
C ALA A 52 1.22 -6.27 10.29
N ASP A 53 2.49 -6.25 10.68
CA ASP A 53 3.63 -6.66 9.84
C ASP A 53 3.62 -6.02 8.43
N PRO A 54 3.56 -4.67 8.34
CA PRO A 54 3.43 -4.02 7.05
C PRO A 54 4.67 -4.23 6.18
N MET A 55 4.45 -4.58 4.91
CA MET A 55 5.48 -4.70 3.89
C MET A 55 5.09 -3.88 2.67
N ILE A 56 5.97 -2.97 2.23
CA ILE A 56 5.76 -2.13 1.07
C ILE A 56 6.79 -2.41 -0.02
N VAL A 57 6.34 -2.50 -1.27
CA VAL A 57 7.22 -2.62 -2.44
C VAL A 57 6.86 -1.60 -3.50
N LEU A 58 7.86 -1.14 -4.23
CA LEU A 58 7.67 -0.36 -5.44
C LEU A 58 7.64 -1.29 -6.65
N ARG A 59 6.68 -1.08 -7.55
CA ARG A 59 6.63 -1.74 -8.86
C ARG A 59 6.18 -0.73 -9.91
N GLY A 60 7.11 -0.33 -10.78
CA GLY A 60 6.88 0.81 -11.66
C GLY A 60 6.70 2.07 -10.82
N ASP A 61 5.63 2.82 -11.06
CA ASP A 61 5.31 4.07 -10.34
C ASP A 61 4.29 3.87 -9.20
N ASP A 62 3.94 2.62 -8.87
CA ASP A 62 2.96 2.31 -7.83
C ASP A 62 3.64 1.60 -6.64
N TYR A 63 3.34 2.08 -5.44
CA TYR A 63 3.59 1.41 -4.17
C TYR A 63 2.51 0.38 -3.91
N PHE A 64 2.89 -0.79 -3.38
CA PHE A 64 1.98 -1.84 -2.91
C PHE A 64 2.26 -2.17 -1.45
N LEU A 65 1.26 -2.00 -0.59
CA LEU A 65 1.33 -2.21 0.86
C LEU A 65 0.55 -3.48 1.24
N PHE A 66 1.25 -4.46 1.77
CA PHE A 66 0.71 -5.71 2.30
C PHE A 66 0.76 -5.68 3.83
N ALA A 67 -0.22 -6.30 4.49
CA ALA A 67 -0.25 -6.41 5.94
C ALA A 67 -0.96 -7.70 6.36
N SER A 68 -0.66 -8.19 7.56
CA SER A 68 -1.29 -9.36 8.16
C SER A 68 -2.76 -9.08 8.51
N LYS A 69 -3.65 -10.01 8.14
CA LYS A 69 -5.09 -10.02 8.50
C LYS A 69 -5.90 -8.79 8.04
N SER A 70 -5.45 -8.13 6.97
CA SER A 70 -6.13 -6.95 6.39
C SER A 70 -7.26 -7.29 5.42
N GLY A 71 -7.40 -8.53 4.96
CA GLY A 71 -8.33 -8.88 3.87
C GLY A 71 -7.91 -8.42 2.48
N GLY A 72 -6.65 -8.02 2.33
CA GLY A 72 -6.09 -7.64 1.04
C GLY A 72 -4.81 -6.85 1.19
N TYR A 73 -4.50 -6.09 0.15
CA TYR A 73 -3.39 -5.14 0.14
C TYR A 73 -3.84 -3.86 -0.54
N TRP A 74 -3.04 -2.81 -0.43
CA TRP A 74 -3.35 -1.53 -1.02
C TRP A 74 -2.32 -1.14 -2.06
N HIS A 75 -2.71 -0.32 -3.02
CA HIS A 75 -1.75 0.37 -3.88
C HIS A 75 -1.96 1.87 -3.89
N SER A 76 -0.88 2.60 -4.13
CA SER A 76 -0.86 4.06 -4.19
C SER A 76 0.26 4.55 -5.10
N ARG A 77 0.08 5.72 -5.72
CA ARG A 77 1.17 6.41 -6.46
C ARG A 77 1.89 7.45 -5.61
N ASP A 78 1.29 7.87 -4.50
CA ASP A 78 1.72 9.02 -3.72
C ASP A 78 1.84 8.72 -2.22
N MET A 79 1.65 7.46 -1.82
CA MET A 79 1.60 6.98 -0.43
C MET A 79 0.51 7.62 0.44
N ARG A 80 -0.45 8.33 -0.18
CA ARG A 80 -1.51 9.07 0.52
C ARG A 80 -2.88 8.54 0.15
N ALA A 81 -3.16 8.44 -1.15
CA ALA A 81 -4.39 7.88 -1.66
C ALA A 81 -4.19 6.40 -1.96
N TRP A 82 -4.84 5.56 -1.17
CA TRP A 82 -4.72 4.11 -1.24
C TRP A 82 -5.97 3.50 -1.87
N THR A 83 -5.78 2.52 -2.74
CA THR A 83 -6.86 1.70 -3.30
C THR A 83 -6.70 0.28 -2.79
N HIS A 84 -7.72 -0.22 -2.10
CA HIS A 84 -7.73 -1.59 -1.58
C HIS A 84 -7.96 -2.60 -2.71
N VAL A 85 -7.23 -3.70 -2.67
CA VAL A 85 -7.32 -4.84 -3.58
C VAL A 85 -7.67 -6.07 -2.76
N VAL A 86 -8.76 -6.75 -3.11
CA VAL A 86 -9.13 -8.05 -2.55
C VAL A 86 -8.60 -9.15 -3.48
N PRO A 87 -7.52 -9.85 -3.09
CA PRO A 87 -6.87 -10.82 -3.95
C PRO A 87 -7.50 -12.21 -3.91
N THR A 88 -7.11 -13.03 -4.87
CA THR A 88 -7.37 -14.47 -4.94
C THR A 88 -6.07 -15.21 -5.30
N GLY A 89 -5.96 -16.47 -4.89
CA GLY A 89 -4.85 -17.35 -5.31
C GLY A 89 -3.57 -17.27 -4.49
N TYR A 90 -3.62 -16.70 -3.28
CA TYR A 90 -2.54 -16.71 -2.29
C TYR A 90 -3.13 -16.74 -0.85
N PRO A 91 -2.32 -16.97 0.21
CA PRO A 91 -2.83 -17.14 1.58
C PRO A 91 -3.11 -15.78 2.23
N LEU A 92 -4.27 -15.23 1.90
CA LEU A 92 -4.73 -13.89 2.30
C LEU A 92 -4.66 -13.59 3.81
N GLU A 93 -4.97 -14.59 4.64
CA GLU A 93 -5.09 -14.41 6.09
C GLU A 93 -3.85 -14.89 6.86
N ASP A 94 -2.73 -15.11 6.19
CA ASP A 94 -1.47 -15.47 6.85
C ASP A 94 -0.76 -14.22 7.43
N TYR A 95 0.24 -14.45 8.27
CA TYR A 95 0.99 -13.40 8.97
C TYR A 95 2.33 -13.10 8.28
N ALA A 96 2.89 -11.92 8.55
CA ALA A 96 4.19 -11.46 8.10
C ALA A 96 4.39 -11.64 6.58
N PRO A 97 3.63 -10.89 5.75
CA PRO A 97 3.80 -10.95 4.31
C PRO A 97 5.19 -10.44 3.89
N ALA A 98 5.87 -11.20 3.03
CA ALA A 98 7.09 -10.78 2.37
C ALA A 98 6.86 -10.69 0.87
N VAL A 99 7.25 -9.56 0.28
CA VAL A 99 7.03 -9.28 -1.15
C VAL A 99 8.30 -8.74 -1.77
N VAL A 100 8.58 -9.15 -3.01
CA VAL A 100 9.70 -8.63 -3.80
C VAL A 100 9.28 -8.42 -5.26
N THR A 101 9.82 -7.38 -5.89
CA THR A 101 9.64 -7.13 -7.33
C THR A 101 10.81 -7.74 -8.09
N ILE A 102 10.54 -8.67 -9.01
CA ILE A 102 11.56 -9.29 -9.89
C ILE A 102 11.07 -9.22 -11.32
N ALA A 103 11.86 -8.60 -12.21
CA ALA A 103 11.55 -8.46 -13.64
C ALA A 103 10.12 -7.93 -13.90
N GLY A 104 9.68 -6.93 -13.12
CA GLY A 104 8.35 -6.33 -13.25
C GLY A 104 7.19 -7.21 -12.74
N ARG A 105 7.44 -8.29 -12.01
CA ARG A 105 6.42 -9.13 -11.37
C ARG A 105 6.54 -9.02 -9.86
N LEU A 106 5.44 -9.20 -9.14
CA LEU A 106 5.52 -9.39 -7.69
C LEU A 106 5.65 -10.88 -7.36
N PHE A 107 6.45 -11.17 -6.35
CA PHE A 107 6.55 -12.46 -5.70
C PHE A 107 6.22 -12.30 -4.23
N TYR A 108 5.39 -13.19 -3.69
CA TYR A 108 4.85 -13.13 -2.34
C TYR A 108 5.11 -14.44 -1.61
N THR A 109 5.36 -14.33 -0.31
CA THR A 109 5.27 -15.42 0.66
C THR A 109 4.81 -14.87 2.01
N ALA A 110 4.45 -15.75 2.94
CA ALA A 110 4.04 -15.39 4.31
C ALA A 110 4.38 -16.50 5.32
N HIS A 111 4.37 -16.19 6.61
CA HIS A 111 4.87 -17.01 7.72
C HIS A 111 4.56 -18.52 7.57
N LYS A 112 3.31 -18.91 7.32
CA LYS A 112 2.92 -20.33 7.24
C LYS A 112 2.55 -20.79 5.83
N SER A 113 2.76 -19.95 4.84
CA SER A 113 2.32 -20.20 3.46
C SER A 113 3.04 -21.36 2.79
N ARG A 114 4.31 -21.60 3.17
CA ARG A 114 5.19 -22.64 2.62
C ARG A 114 5.23 -22.62 1.08
N GLY A 115 5.02 -21.46 0.47
CA GLY A 115 4.88 -21.36 -0.98
C GLY A 115 5.18 -19.97 -1.49
N ILE A 116 5.71 -19.93 -2.72
CA ILE A 116 5.94 -18.69 -3.44
C ILE A 116 4.77 -18.47 -4.40
N TYR A 117 4.22 -17.26 -4.38
CA TYR A 117 3.11 -16.83 -5.23
C TYR A 117 3.53 -15.65 -6.09
N THR A 118 3.02 -15.53 -7.31
CA THR A 118 3.35 -14.42 -8.20
C THR A 118 2.12 -13.83 -8.88
N THR A 119 2.24 -12.54 -9.23
CA THR A 119 1.31 -11.85 -10.13
C THR A 119 2.04 -10.92 -11.09
N ASP A 120 1.47 -10.82 -12.29
CA ASP A 120 1.89 -9.91 -13.37
C ASP A 120 1.12 -8.58 -13.31
N ASP A 121 -0.04 -8.57 -12.66
CA ASP A 121 -0.90 -7.42 -12.53
C ASP A 121 -1.50 -7.39 -11.11
N PRO A 122 -0.75 -6.81 -10.15
CA PRO A 122 -1.20 -6.75 -8.77
C PRO A 122 -2.45 -5.90 -8.57
N LYS A 123 -2.87 -5.05 -9.51
CA LYS A 123 -4.14 -4.31 -9.38
C LYS A 123 -5.35 -5.19 -9.63
N THR A 124 -5.18 -6.32 -10.33
CA THR A 124 -6.26 -7.29 -10.55
C THR A 124 -6.47 -8.26 -9.38
N GLY A 125 -5.53 -8.30 -8.43
CA GLY A 125 -5.62 -9.23 -7.30
C GLY A 125 -5.47 -10.71 -7.65
N ARG A 126 -5.10 -11.09 -8.88
CA ARG A 126 -4.99 -12.50 -9.27
C ARG A 126 -3.56 -13.01 -9.09
N TRP A 127 -3.39 -13.97 -8.19
CA TRP A 127 -2.11 -14.61 -7.89
C TRP A 127 -2.12 -16.08 -8.29
N ARG A 128 -0.93 -16.63 -8.49
CA ARG A 128 -0.73 -18.08 -8.69
C ARG A 128 0.48 -18.56 -7.91
N LYS A 129 0.39 -19.75 -7.34
CA LYS A 129 1.54 -20.43 -6.73
C LYS A 129 2.53 -20.88 -7.80
N VAL A 130 3.83 -20.72 -7.55
CA VAL A 130 4.91 -21.08 -8.48
C VAL A 130 5.97 -21.98 -7.87
N ALA A 131 6.06 -22.05 -6.54
CA ALA A 131 6.95 -22.97 -5.86
C ALA A 131 6.41 -23.34 -4.47
N ASP A 132 6.86 -24.49 -3.99
CA ASP A 132 6.82 -24.90 -2.59
C ASP A 132 8.18 -24.60 -1.95
N ILE A 133 8.17 -24.22 -0.69
CA ILE A 133 9.37 -23.99 0.12
C ILE A 133 9.16 -24.59 1.52
N ASP A 134 10.26 -24.82 2.25
CA ASP A 134 10.24 -25.45 3.57
C ASP A 134 9.49 -24.60 4.63
N ALA A 135 9.37 -25.11 5.86
CA ALA A 135 8.80 -24.32 6.96
C ALA A 135 9.72 -23.15 7.32
N TYR A 136 9.14 -21.99 7.58
CA TYR A 136 9.84 -20.81 8.11
C TYR A 136 8.86 -19.98 8.96
N ALA A 137 9.37 -18.89 9.54
CA ALA A 137 8.62 -17.92 10.32
C ALA A 137 9.06 -16.51 9.93
N ASP A 138 8.14 -15.56 9.84
CA ASP A 138 8.42 -14.14 9.56
C ASP A 138 9.41 -13.92 8.40
N PRO A 139 9.02 -14.30 7.16
CA PRO A 139 9.91 -14.23 6.01
C PRO A 139 10.29 -12.79 5.64
N ALA A 140 11.45 -12.63 5.01
CA ALA A 140 11.84 -11.42 4.31
C ALA A 140 12.68 -11.77 3.06
N PHE A 141 12.29 -11.21 1.91
CA PHE A 141 13.05 -11.38 0.67
C PHE A 141 14.15 -10.33 0.55
N PHE A 142 15.30 -10.76 0.04
CA PHE A 142 16.38 -9.88 -0.40
C PHE A 142 16.85 -10.33 -1.77
N LEU A 143 16.57 -9.52 -2.79
CA LEU A 143 17.13 -9.71 -4.13
C LEU A 143 18.43 -8.93 -4.20
N ASP A 144 19.54 -9.62 -4.33
CA ASP A 144 20.87 -9.02 -4.40
C ASP A 144 21.24 -8.64 -5.84
N ASP A 145 22.25 -7.79 -6.00
CA ASP A 145 22.70 -7.27 -7.29
C ASP A 145 23.32 -8.34 -8.19
N ASP A 146 23.72 -9.50 -7.63
CA ASP A 146 24.17 -10.68 -8.37
C ASP A 146 23.02 -11.49 -9.00
N GLY A 147 21.78 -11.06 -8.79
CA GLY A 147 20.57 -11.68 -9.31
C GLY A 147 20.06 -12.86 -8.45
N ARG A 148 20.68 -13.15 -7.31
CA ARG A 148 20.20 -14.18 -6.39
C ARG A 148 19.15 -13.61 -5.44
N LEU A 149 18.11 -14.40 -5.23
CA LEU A 149 17.07 -14.13 -4.24
C LEU A 149 17.36 -14.93 -2.97
N TYR A 150 17.46 -14.23 -1.85
CA TYR A 150 17.62 -14.79 -0.51
C TYR A 150 16.31 -14.64 0.25
N LEU A 151 15.99 -15.65 1.07
CA LEU A 151 14.88 -15.64 2.01
C LEU A 151 15.44 -15.70 3.43
N TYR A 152 15.30 -14.60 4.17
CA TYR A 152 15.58 -14.56 5.61
C TYR A 152 14.32 -14.95 6.37
N HIS A 153 14.47 -15.63 7.50
CA HIS A 153 13.35 -16.02 8.34
C HIS A 153 13.80 -16.32 9.78
N GLY A 154 12.87 -16.26 10.72
CA GLY A 154 13.07 -16.58 12.13
C GLY A 154 12.02 -15.89 13.01
N SER A 155 11.75 -16.45 14.17
CA SER A 155 10.99 -15.79 15.24
C SER A 155 11.83 -15.85 16.51
N GLY A 156 12.08 -14.71 17.15
CA GLY A 156 12.94 -14.60 18.34
C GLY A 156 12.45 -15.39 19.55
#